data_AF-A0A7K8UAA7-F1
#
_entry.id   AF-A0A7K8UAA7-F1
#
_cell.length_a   1.000
_cell.length_b   1.000
_cell.length_c   1.000
_cell.angle_alpha   90.00
_cell.angle_beta   90.00
_cell.angle_gamma   90.00
#
_symmetry.space_group_name_H-M   'P 1'
#
loop_
_entity.id
_entity.type
_entity.pdbx_description
1 polymer ?
#
loop_
_entity_poly.entity_id
_entity_poly.type
_entity_poly.pdbx_seq_one_letter_code
_entity_poly.pdbx_strand_id
1 'polypeptide(L)'
;LAMASHNVITVQPQFSVAPRAGEWQSGLLDCCSDFGVCICGAFCFICLGCQVAGDMDECCLCGPSVAMRTLYRTRYNIPGSILGDFASTMCCPMCALCQLKRDINRRKELGMF
;
A
#
# COMPACT_ATOMS: atom_id res chain seq x y z
N LEU A 1 14.04 44.91 43.13
CA LEU A 1 13.34 44.88 41.83
C LEU A 1 13.78 43.60 41.11
N ALA A 2 13.03 42.51 41.24
CA ALA A 2 13.32 41.26 40.56
C ALA A 2 12.85 41.37 39.10
N MET A 3 13.75 41.19 38.14
CA MET A 3 13.39 41.17 36.72
C MET A 3 12.80 39.80 36.37
N ALA A 4 11.56 39.79 35.88
CA ALA A 4 10.93 38.59 35.37
C ALA A 4 11.62 38.15 34.07
N SER A 5 12.18 36.94 34.07
CA SER A 5 12.81 36.32 32.91
C SER A 5 11.73 35.88 31.92
N HIS A 6 11.63 36.56 30.78
CA HIS A 6 10.73 36.17 29.68
C HIS A 6 11.38 35.00 28.90
N ASN A 7 10.86 33.79 29.06
CA ASN A 7 11.24 32.65 28.23
C ASN A 7 10.67 32.85 26.82
N VAL A 8 11.52 33.20 25.86
CA VAL A 8 11.15 33.28 24.44
C VAL A 8 11.29 31.90 23.83
N ILE A 9 10.19 31.33 23.36
CA ILE A 9 10.17 30.07 22.62
C ILE A 9 10.67 30.36 21.20
N THR A 10 11.94 30.02 20.90
CA THR A 10 12.58 30.30 19.60
C THR A 10 12.41 29.18 18.58
N VAL A 11 11.85 28.03 18.97
CA VAL A 11 11.65 26.87 18.09
C VAL A 11 10.15 26.62 17.94
N GLN A 12 9.61 26.98 16.78
CA GLN A 12 8.26 26.55 16.38
C GLN A 12 8.38 25.21 15.64
N PRO A 13 7.46 24.25 15.86
CA PRO A 13 7.46 23.01 15.09
C PRO A 13 7.38 23.36 13.61
N GLN A 14 8.40 22.98 12.83
CA GLN A 14 8.38 23.17 11.39
C GLN A 14 7.16 22.44 10.83
N PHE A 15 6.41 23.12 9.97
CA PHE A 15 5.34 22.52 9.19
C PHE A 15 5.98 21.40 8.37
N SER A 16 5.76 20.15 8.78
CA SER A 16 6.24 19.00 8.04
C SER A 16 5.57 19.03 6.68
N VAL A 17 6.38 19.15 5.62
CA VAL A 17 5.89 18.95 4.25
C VAL A 17 5.24 17.57 4.24
N ALA A 18 3.95 17.52 3.88
CA ALA A 18 3.24 16.26 3.79
C ALA A 18 4.06 15.31 2.90
N PRO A 19 4.26 14.05 3.30
CA PRO A 19 4.97 13.08 2.47
C PRO A 19 4.36 13.09 1.07
N ARG A 20 5.22 13.05 0.03
CA ARG A 20 4.76 13.04 -1.36
C ARG A 20 3.76 11.91 -1.54
N ALA A 21 2.63 12.21 -2.17
CA ALA A 21 1.63 11.19 -2.49
C ALA A 21 2.29 10.15 -3.40
N GLY A 22 2.23 8.88 -3.00
CA GLY A 22 2.62 7.77 -3.84
C GLY A 22 1.52 7.43 -4.84
N GLU A 23 1.86 6.68 -5.88
CA GLU A 23 0.91 6.19 -6.87
C GLU A 23 1.05 4.68 -7.06
N TRP A 24 -0.07 4.05 -7.42
CA TRP A 24 -0.04 2.69 -7.95
C TRP A 24 0.68 2.70 -9.30
N GLN A 25 1.56 1.74 -9.49
CA GLN A 25 2.35 1.57 -10.71
C GLN A 25 1.57 0.90 -11.85
N SER A 26 0.42 0.30 -11.54
CA SER A 26 -0.50 -0.29 -12.51
C SER A 26 -1.95 -0.01 -12.15
N GLY A 27 -2.82 -0.01 -13.16
CA GLY A 27 -4.26 0.08 -12.95
C GLY A 27 -4.84 -1.17 -12.28
N LEU A 28 -6.03 -1.02 -11.68
CA LEU A 28 -6.70 -2.13 -11.00
C LEU A 28 -6.99 -3.29 -11.97
N LEU A 29 -7.55 -2.96 -13.14
CA LEU A 29 -7.92 -3.93 -14.19
C LEU A 29 -6.79 -4.20 -15.20
N ASP A 30 -5.55 -3.81 -14.87
CA ASP A 30 -4.38 -4.03 -15.73
C ASP A 30 -3.86 -5.48 -15.65
N CYS A 31 -4.79 -6.44 -15.63
CA CYS A 31 -4.50 -7.87 -15.46
C CYS A 31 -3.71 -8.45 -16.64
N CYS A 32 -3.81 -7.85 -17.84
CA CYS A 32 -3.08 -8.27 -19.02
C CYS A 32 -1.60 -7.81 -19.04
N SER A 33 -1.20 -6.92 -18.12
CA SER A 33 0.17 -6.41 -18.02
C SER A 33 1.16 -7.48 -17.52
N ASP A 34 0.68 -8.36 -16.62
CA ASP A 34 1.44 -9.49 -16.09
C ASP A 34 0.61 -10.77 -16.15
N PHE A 35 0.67 -11.47 -17.29
CA PHE A 35 -0.07 -12.71 -17.53
C PHE A 35 0.23 -13.78 -16.47
N GLY A 36 1.47 -13.88 -15.98
CA GLY A 36 1.84 -14.84 -14.94
C GLY A 36 1.10 -14.58 -13.61
N VAL A 37 1.02 -13.32 -13.19
CA VAL A 37 0.29 -12.93 -11.96
C VAL A 37 -1.22 -13.10 -12.17
N CYS A 38 -1.74 -12.74 -13.35
CA CYS A 38 -3.15 -12.89 -13.68
C CYS A 38 -3.60 -14.35 -13.72
N ILE A 39 -2.81 -15.24 -14.33
CA ILE A 39 -3.07 -16.68 -14.40
C ILE A 39 -2.94 -17.28 -12.99
N CYS A 40 -1.91 -16.93 -12.23
CA CYS A 40 -1.72 -17.41 -10.87
C CYS A 40 -2.86 -16.96 -9.94
N GLY A 41 -3.34 -15.72 -10.11
CA GLY A 41 -4.59 -15.28 -9.50
C GLY A 41 -5.75 -16.17 -9.93
N ALA A 42 -6.08 -16.21 -11.22
CA ALA A 42 -7.26 -16.91 -11.73
C ALA A 42 -7.33 -18.39 -11.34
N PHE A 43 -6.18 -19.08 -11.26
CA PHE A 43 -6.12 -20.51 -10.94
C PHE A 43 -5.76 -20.82 -9.47
N CYS A 44 -5.03 -19.96 -8.76
CA CYS A 44 -4.76 -20.12 -7.33
C CYS A 44 -4.72 -18.79 -6.56
N PHE A 45 -5.89 -18.19 -6.36
CA PHE A 45 -6.05 -16.95 -5.60
C PHE A 45 -5.43 -16.98 -4.20
N ILE A 46 -5.59 -18.09 -3.47
CA ILE A 46 -5.04 -18.26 -2.12
C ILE A 46 -3.50 -18.29 -2.14
N CYS A 47 -2.90 -19.01 -3.10
CA CYS A 47 -1.44 -19.04 -3.26
C CYS A 47 -0.89 -17.63 -3.49
N LEU A 48 -1.53 -16.86 -4.38
CA LEU A 48 -1.16 -15.48 -4.66
C LEU A 48 -1.30 -14.60 -3.41
N GLY A 49 -2.36 -14.80 -2.63
CA GLY A 49 -2.56 -14.13 -1.34
C GLY A 49 -1.42 -14.41 -0.38
N CYS A 50 -1.00 -15.67 -0.27
CA CYS A 50 0.10 -16.06 0.60
C CYS A 50 1.45 -15.51 0.14
N GLN A 51 1.67 -15.37 -1.17
CA GLN A 51 2.86 -14.69 -1.68
C GLN A 51 2.86 -13.20 -1.31
N VAL A 52 1.72 -12.51 -1.48
CA VAL A 52 1.59 -11.09 -1.08
C VAL A 52 1.78 -10.91 0.42
N ALA A 53 1.18 -11.79 1.23
CA ALA A 53 1.34 -11.76 2.67
C ALA A 53 2.80 -12.02 3.08
N GLY A 54 3.43 -13.04 2.51
CA GLY A 54 4.84 -13.35 2.76
C GLY A 54 5.78 -12.23 2.32
N ASP A 55 5.48 -11.54 1.22
CA ASP A 55 6.23 -10.36 0.81
C ASP A 55 6.12 -9.21 1.82
N MET A 56 5.04 -9.15 2.58
CA MET A 56 4.78 -8.08 3.56
C MET A 56 5.05 -8.53 5.01
N ASP A 57 5.66 -9.71 5.20
CA ASP A 57 5.93 -10.36 6.49
C ASP A 57 4.66 -10.61 7.34
N GLU A 58 3.55 -10.94 6.68
CA GLU A 58 2.24 -11.19 7.29
C GLU A 58 1.76 -12.63 7.07
N CYS A 59 0.74 -13.04 7.82
CA CYS A 59 0.16 -14.38 7.72
C CYS A 59 -0.48 -14.64 6.34
N CYS A 60 -0.23 -15.82 5.77
CA CYS A 60 -0.72 -16.28 4.45
C CYS A 60 -2.23 -16.05 4.20
N LEU A 61 -3.08 -16.20 5.22
CA LEU A 61 -4.53 -15.96 5.10
C LEU A 61 -4.91 -14.47 5.00
N CYS A 62 -4.03 -13.54 5.38
CA CYS A 62 -4.32 -12.12 5.40
C CYS A 62 -4.14 -11.46 4.03
N GLY A 63 -3.36 -12.06 3.13
CA GLY A 63 -3.00 -11.51 1.81
C GLY A 63 -4.14 -10.88 0.99
N PRO A 64 -5.27 -11.58 0.77
CA PRO A 64 -6.39 -11.06 -0.02
C PRO A 64 -7.29 -10.05 0.73
N SER A 65 -6.97 -9.70 1.97
CA SER A 65 -7.82 -8.85 2.79
C SER A 65 -7.76 -7.37 2.38
N VAL A 66 -8.85 -6.65 2.66
CA VAL A 66 -8.88 -5.19 2.56
C VAL A 66 -7.83 -4.55 3.47
N ALA A 67 -7.55 -5.17 4.62
CA ALA A 67 -6.52 -4.71 5.55
C ALA A 67 -5.13 -4.66 4.89
N MET A 68 -4.75 -5.69 4.14
CA MET A 68 -3.46 -5.72 3.43
C MET A 68 -3.35 -4.61 2.39
N ARG A 69 -4.41 -4.38 1.62
CA ARG A 69 -4.44 -3.29 0.63
C ARG A 69 -4.33 -1.92 1.31
N THR A 70 -5.10 -1.69 2.37
CA THR A 70 -5.04 -0.44 3.16
C THR A 70 -3.66 -0.23 3.78
N LEU A 71 -3.07 -1.28 4.37
CA LEU A 71 -1.75 -1.23 4.98
C LEU A 71 -0.68 -0.89 3.93
N TYR A 72 -0.71 -1.55 2.77
CA TYR A 72 0.19 -1.26 1.66
C TYR A 72 0.11 0.19 1.20
N ARG A 73 -1.11 0.70 0.99
CA ARG A 73 -1.33 2.09 0.58
C ARG A 73 -0.83 3.08 1.62
N THR A 74 -1.00 2.76 2.89
CA THR A 74 -0.53 3.60 4.00
C THR A 74 1.00 3.62 4.03
N ARG A 75 1.66 2.46 3.83
CA ARG A 75 3.13 2.37 3.79
C ARG A 75 3.75 3.20 2.67
N TYR A 76 3.15 3.18 1.48
CA TYR A 76 3.66 3.92 0.32
C TYR A 76 2.93 5.24 0.06
N ASN A 77 2.17 5.74 1.04
CA ASN A 77 1.47 7.01 1.01
C ASN A 77 0.58 7.23 -0.24
N ILE A 78 -0.08 6.17 -0.70
CA ILE A 78 -0.93 6.17 -1.90
C ILE A 78 -2.32 6.74 -1.52
N PRO A 79 -2.82 7.81 -2.15
CA PRO A 79 -4.03 8.54 -1.73
C PRO A 79 -5.33 7.80 -2.07
N GLY A 80 -6.16 7.52 -1.06
CA GLY A 80 -7.40 6.74 -1.21
C GLY A 80 -8.11 6.55 0.13
N SER A 81 -9.12 5.67 0.15
CA SER A 81 -9.94 5.42 1.35
C SER A 81 -10.17 3.93 1.56
N ILE A 82 -10.41 3.55 2.83
CA ILE A 82 -10.76 2.17 3.20
C ILE A 82 -11.99 1.69 2.43
N LEU A 83 -12.98 2.58 2.21
CA LEU A 83 -14.16 2.26 1.40
C LEU A 83 -13.78 1.97 -0.07
N GLY A 84 -12.85 2.73 -0.64
CA GLY A 84 -12.33 2.47 -1.98
C GLY A 84 -11.56 1.15 -2.07
N ASP A 85 -10.83 0.78 -1.03
CA ASP A 85 -10.12 -0.50 -0.95
C ASP A 85 -11.10 -1.66 -0.80
N PHE A 86 -12.12 -1.52 0.04
CA PHE A 86 -13.22 -2.48 0.15
C PHE A 86 -13.95 -2.64 -1.18
N ALA A 87 -14.31 -1.54 -1.84
CA ALA A 87 -14.98 -1.57 -3.13
C ALA A 87 -14.12 -2.23 -4.22
N SER A 88 -12.81 -1.98 -4.22
CA SER A 88 -11.87 -2.62 -5.16
C SER A 88 -11.80 -4.13 -4.94
N THR A 89 -11.67 -4.56 -3.68
CA THR A 89 -11.64 -5.99 -3.31
C THR A 89 -12.99 -6.68 -3.53
N MET A 90 -14.12 -5.97 -3.37
CA MET A 90 -15.46 -6.52 -3.62
C MET A 90 -15.79 -6.64 -5.11
N CYS A 91 -15.44 -5.62 -5.90
CA CYS A 91 -15.76 -5.55 -7.33
C CYS A 91 -14.92 -6.54 -8.16
N CYS A 92 -13.61 -6.60 -7.92
CA CYS A 92 -12.73 -7.62 -8.51
C CYS A 92 -11.61 -7.99 -7.52
N PRO A 93 -11.82 -8.98 -6.62
CA PRO A 93 -10.79 -9.37 -5.64
C PRO A 93 -9.52 -9.87 -6.32
N MET A 94 -9.67 -10.58 -7.44
CA MET A 94 -8.57 -11.07 -8.27
C MET A 94 -7.70 -9.92 -8.77
N CYS A 95 -8.31 -8.94 -9.40
CA CYS A 95 -7.62 -7.79 -9.97
C CYS A 95 -6.95 -6.95 -8.89
N ALA A 96 -7.63 -6.76 -7.75
CA ALA A 96 -7.09 -6.03 -6.60
C ALA A 96 -5.84 -6.69 -6.03
N LEU A 97 -5.84 -8.02 -5.90
CA LEU A 97 -4.69 -8.76 -5.40
C LEU A 97 -3.56 -8.84 -6.44
N CYS A 98 -3.88 -9.03 -7.71
CA CYS A 98 -2.91 -8.98 -8.80
C CYS A 98 -2.24 -7.60 -8.89
N GLN A 99 -3.01 -6.51 -8.77
CA GLN A 99 -2.47 -5.15 -8.73
C GLN A 99 -1.47 -4.99 -7.58
N LEU A 100 -1.84 -5.48 -6.38
CA LEU A 100 -0.98 -5.42 -5.20
C LEU A 100 0.32 -6.21 -5.41
N LYS A 101 0.25 -7.44 -5.93
CA LYS A 101 1.44 -8.26 -6.22
C LYS A 101 2.34 -7.61 -7.28
N ARG A 102 1.77 -7.05 -8.35
CA ARG A 102 2.52 -6.33 -9.39
C ARG A 102 3.26 -5.13 -8.82
N ASP A 103 2.59 -4.35 -7.98
CA ASP A 103 3.19 -3.16 -7.35
C ASP A 103 4.34 -3.55 -6.41
N ILE A 104 4.16 -4.61 -5.61
CA ILE A 104 5.22 -5.21 -4.79
C ILE A 104 6.42 -5.59 -5.65
N ASN A 105 6.21 -6.38 -6.71
CA ASN A 105 7.29 -6.86 -7.58
C ASN A 105 8.06 -5.68 -8.20
N ARG A 106 7.35 -4.69 -8.75
CA ARG A 106 8.00 -3.51 -9.36
C ARG A 106 8.79 -2.70 -8.33
N ARG A 107 8.28 -2.52 -7.11
CA ARG A 107 9.02 -1.83 -6.04
C ARG A 107 10.26 -2.62 -5.61
N LYS A 108 10.19 -3.96 -5.60
CA LYS A 108 11.35 -4.83 -5.31
C LYS A 108 12.42 -4.67 -6.40
N GLU A 109 12.03 -4.66 -7.67
CA GLU A 109 12.93 -4.43 -8.81
C GLU A 109 13.63 -3.06 -8.73
N LEU A 110 12.92 -2.04 -8.24
CA LEU A 110 13.45 -0.70 -8.03
C LEU A 110 14.24 -0.54 -6.72
N GLY A 111 14.32 -1.58 -5.87
CA GLY A 111 15.01 -1.52 -4.58
C GLY A 111 14.33 -0.61 -3.54
N MET A 112 13.02 -0.36 -3.68
CA MET A 112 12.24 0.53 -2.82
C MET A 112 11.20 -0.20 -1.96
N PHE A 113 11.24 -1.54 -1.94
CA PHE A 113 10.25 -2.35 -1.26
C PHE A 113 10.63 -2.62 0.19
#